data_AF-A0A3S0HT49-F1
#
_entry.id   AF-A0A3S0HT49-F1
#
_cell.length_a   1.000
_cell.length_b   1.000
_cell.length_c   1.000
_cell.angle_alpha   90.00
_cell.angle_beta   90.00
_cell.angle_gamma   90.00
#
_symmetry.space_group_name_H-M   'P 1'
#
loop_
_entity.id
_entity.type
_entity.pdbx_description
1 polymer ?
#
loop_
_entity_poly.entity_id
_entity_poly.type
_entity_poly.pdbx_seq_one_letter_code
_entity_poly.pdbx_strand_id
1 'polypeptide(L)'
;MNFSYPNVDFQGFPSTVELADGTYVVAWSRRSDGSGTGIAGQRFAADGSPIGGHFAIATVSSANQLRPNVAALPGGGFLVSWESDQDGSTWNIYQQRFDAAFNKVGGPVTVNTTIPYNQNYSQTTVLADGGWVVDWWSNGQDGSGWGVYQQRFNASGTKVGGEERV
;
A
#
# COMPACT_ATOMS: atom_id res chain seq x y z
N MET A 1 27.34 -20.14 -7.03
CA MET A 1 25.96 -20.67 -6.92
C MET A 1 25.06 -19.75 -7.71
N ASN A 2 24.47 -20.24 -8.80
CA ASN A 2 23.51 -19.49 -9.59
C ASN A 2 22.13 -19.63 -8.92
N PHE A 3 21.61 -18.55 -8.37
CA PHE A 3 20.22 -18.50 -7.95
C PHE A 3 19.38 -18.20 -9.21
N SER A 4 18.76 -19.22 -9.80
CA SER A 4 17.69 -18.97 -10.76
C SER A 4 16.50 -18.45 -9.97
N TYR A 5 16.30 -17.14 -9.97
CA TYR A 5 15.02 -16.59 -9.55
C TYR A 5 13.96 -17.14 -10.51
N PRO A 6 12.82 -17.69 -10.03
CA PRO A 6 11.70 -17.99 -10.91
C PRO A 6 11.41 -16.73 -11.73
N ASN A 7 11.17 -16.83 -13.04
CA ASN A 7 11.02 -15.67 -13.92
C ASN A 7 10.09 -14.62 -13.29
N VAL A 8 10.70 -13.50 -12.91
CA VAL A 8 10.00 -12.31 -12.46
C VAL A 8 10.25 -11.29 -13.56
N ASP A 9 9.25 -11.10 -14.42
CA ASP A 9 9.34 -10.14 -15.52
C ASP A 9 9.26 -8.68 -15.04
N PHE A 10 8.78 -8.42 -13.82
CA PHE A 10 8.71 -7.06 -13.29
C PHE A 10 8.85 -7.00 -11.76
N GLN A 11 9.75 -6.11 -11.31
CA GLN A 11 9.78 -5.58 -9.95
C GLN A 11 10.00 -4.06 -10.01
N GLY A 12 9.22 -3.27 -9.27
CA GLY A 12 9.32 -1.82 -9.34
C GLY A 12 8.52 -1.11 -8.25
N PHE A 13 8.65 0.23 -8.23
CA PHE A 13 8.00 1.12 -7.27
C PHE A 13 8.24 0.70 -5.80
N PRO A 14 9.50 0.59 -5.35
CA PRO A 14 9.78 0.24 -3.97
C PRO A 14 9.39 1.39 -3.04
N SER A 15 8.94 1.05 -1.84
CA SER A 15 8.72 1.94 -0.71
C SER A 15 9.30 1.29 0.54
N THR A 16 9.95 2.07 1.39
CA THR A 16 10.67 1.59 2.57
C THR A 16 10.25 2.38 3.80
N VAL A 17 10.11 1.70 4.94
CA VAL A 17 9.94 2.35 6.25
C VAL A 17 10.71 1.63 7.34
N GLU A 18 11.31 2.39 8.26
CA GLU A 18 11.87 1.87 9.50
C GLU A 18 10.75 1.68 10.55
N LEU A 19 10.83 0.59 11.30
CA LEU A 19 9.90 0.25 12.39
C LEU A 19 10.52 0.57 13.74
N ALA A 20 9.68 0.67 14.77
CA ALA A 20 10.09 1.06 16.13
C ALA A 20 11.10 0.10 16.80
N ASP A 21 11.25 -1.12 16.29
CA ASP A 21 12.21 -2.11 16.77
C ASP A 21 13.58 -2.06 16.05
N GLY A 22 13.79 -1.06 15.19
CA GLY A 22 15.01 -0.87 14.40
C GLY A 22 15.11 -1.78 13.17
N THR A 23 14.09 -2.59 12.89
CA THR A 23 13.97 -3.29 11.60
C THR A 23 13.34 -2.38 10.55
N TYR A 24 13.43 -2.72 9.27
CA TYR A 24 12.74 -1.99 8.22
C TYR A 24 11.97 -2.92 7.28
N VAL A 25 10.93 -2.39 6.66
CA VAL A 25 10.11 -3.08 5.65
C VAL A 25 10.32 -2.42 4.31
N VAL A 26 10.57 -3.22 3.28
CA VAL A 26 10.48 -2.80 1.88
C VAL A 26 9.25 -3.43 1.27
N ALA A 27 8.40 -2.62 0.65
CA ALA A 27 7.25 -3.03 -0.16
C ALA A 27 7.51 -2.67 -1.62
N TRP A 28 7.17 -3.55 -2.56
CA TRP A 28 7.34 -3.29 -4.00
C TRP A 28 6.30 -4.01 -4.84
N SER A 29 6.08 -3.51 -6.05
CA SER A 29 5.27 -4.17 -7.06
C SER A 29 6.04 -5.34 -7.66
N ARG A 30 5.42 -6.51 -7.79
CA ARG A 30 6.05 -7.73 -8.31
C ARG A 30 5.08 -8.47 -9.23
N ARG A 31 5.53 -8.84 -10.43
CA ARG A 31 4.78 -9.67 -11.38
C ARG A 31 5.59 -10.88 -11.80
N SER A 32 4.96 -12.06 -11.75
CA SER A 32 5.49 -13.28 -12.38
C SER A 32 4.83 -13.53 -13.74
N ASP A 33 5.50 -14.28 -14.61
CA ASP A 33 5.06 -14.52 -15.98
C ASP A 33 3.61 -15.05 -16.02
N GLY A 34 2.76 -14.42 -16.84
CA GLY A 34 1.36 -14.80 -17.00
C GLY A 34 0.44 -14.48 -15.81
N SER A 35 0.90 -13.73 -14.81
CA SER A 35 0.09 -13.31 -13.64
C SER A 35 -0.17 -11.79 -13.61
N GLY A 36 -1.22 -11.38 -12.88
CA GLY A 36 -1.44 -9.98 -12.51
C GLY A 36 -0.30 -9.47 -11.61
N THR A 37 -0.05 -8.15 -11.63
CA THR A 37 0.98 -7.57 -10.74
C THR A 37 0.46 -7.56 -9.30
N GLY A 38 1.25 -8.04 -8.34
CA GLY A 38 0.92 -8.00 -6.92
C GLY A 38 1.85 -7.09 -6.11
N ILE A 39 1.55 -6.89 -4.83
CA ILE A 39 2.44 -6.21 -3.88
C ILE A 39 3.13 -7.24 -2.98
N ALA A 40 4.47 -7.21 -2.99
CA ALA A 40 5.32 -7.99 -2.10
C ALA A 40 5.94 -7.12 -1.01
N GLY A 41 6.21 -7.71 0.15
CA GLY A 41 6.93 -7.09 1.26
C GLY A 41 8.03 -8.00 1.81
N GLN A 42 9.10 -7.42 2.34
CA GLN A 42 10.17 -8.13 3.04
C GLN A 42 10.65 -7.28 4.22
N ARG A 43 10.83 -7.95 5.36
CA ARG A 43 11.44 -7.36 6.55
C ARG A 43 12.95 -7.59 6.52
N PHE A 44 13.70 -6.59 6.97
CA PHE A 44 15.13 -6.62 7.09
C PHE A 44 15.57 -6.12 8.47
N ALA A 45 16.66 -6.67 9.00
CA ALA A 45 17.34 -6.13 10.16
C ALA A 45 18.08 -4.82 9.80
N ALA A 46 18.52 -4.06 10.80
CA ALA A 46 19.25 -2.80 10.61
C ALA A 46 20.54 -2.95 9.79
N ASP A 47 21.14 -4.15 9.77
CA ASP A 47 22.34 -4.46 8.97
C ASP A 47 22.01 -4.84 7.51
N GLY A 48 20.74 -4.82 7.13
CA GLY A 48 20.24 -5.18 5.81
C GLY A 48 20.05 -6.68 5.57
N SER A 49 20.26 -7.53 6.57
CA SER A 49 19.97 -8.97 6.45
C SER A 49 18.44 -9.22 6.42
N PRO A 50 17.94 -10.10 5.53
CA PRO A 50 16.52 -10.40 5.48
C PRO A 50 16.08 -11.20 6.71
N ILE A 51 14.97 -10.80 7.32
CA ILE A 51 14.32 -11.54 8.40
C ILE A 51 13.16 -12.33 7.80
N GLY A 52 13.35 -13.64 7.66
CA GLY A 52 12.38 -14.52 6.99
C GLY A 52 12.33 -14.33 5.47
N GLY A 53 11.32 -14.89 4.83
CA GLY A 53 11.06 -14.69 3.39
C GLY A 53 10.11 -13.54 3.10
N HIS A 54 10.03 -13.16 1.83
CA HIS A 54 9.05 -12.15 1.39
C HIS A 54 7.62 -12.67 1.52
N PHE A 55 6.68 -11.76 1.71
CA PHE A 55 5.26 -12.05 1.92
C PHE A 55 4.39 -11.23 0.97
N ALA A 56 3.19 -11.73 0.65
CA ALA A 56 2.21 -11.01 -0.16
C ALA A 56 1.42 -10.01 0.72
N ILE A 57 1.49 -8.74 0.37
CA ILE A 57 0.73 -7.68 1.06
C ILE A 57 -0.74 -7.70 0.62
N ALA A 58 -0.97 -7.76 -0.68
CA ALA A 58 -2.28 -7.88 -1.29
C ALA A 58 -2.48 -9.30 -1.86
N THR A 59 -3.71 -9.83 -1.77
CA THR A 59 -4.02 -11.25 -2.04
C THR A 59 -5.00 -11.46 -3.20
N VAL A 60 -5.38 -10.41 -3.92
CA VAL A 60 -6.33 -10.55 -5.05
C VAL A 60 -5.54 -10.93 -6.30
N SER A 61 -5.65 -12.20 -6.70
CA SER A 61 -4.77 -12.83 -7.69
C SER A 61 -5.03 -12.46 -9.16
N SER A 62 -6.24 -11.96 -9.47
CA SER A 62 -6.61 -11.58 -10.85
C SER A 62 -6.49 -10.08 -11.12
N ALA A 63 -6.19 -9.28 -10.10
CA ALA A 63 -6.07 -7.84 -10.21
C ALA A 63 -4.61 -7.42 -10.39
N ASN A 64 -4.40 -6.27 -11.02
CA ASN A 64 -3.15 -5.55 -10.91
C ASN A 64 -3.15 -4.70 -9.64
N GLN A 65 -2.02 -4.73 -8.94
CA GLN A 65 -1.73 -3.95 -7.77
C GLN A 65 -0.35 -3.31 -7.97
N LEU A 66 -0.26 -2.00 -7.84
CA LEU A 66 0.95 -1.23 -8.16
C LEU A 66 1.22 -0.13 -7.14
N ARG A 67 2.47 0.34 -7.16
CA ARG A 67 2.94 1.55 -6.46
C ARG A 67 2.59 1.55 -4.96
N PRO A 68 3.11 0.58 -4.20
CA PRO A 68 2.89 0.55 -2.78
C PRO A 68 3.56 1.75 -2.10
N ASN A 69 2.92 2.24 -1.05
CA ASN A 69 3.49 3.16 -0.08
C ASN A 69 3.38 2.51 1.31
N VAL A 70 4.50 2.43 2.05
CA VAL A 70 4.52 1.87 3.40
C VAL A 70 4.79 2.95 4.44
N ALA A 71 4.04 2.92 5.54
CA ALA A 71 4.18 3.84 6.67
C ALA A 71 4.14 3.08 8.01
N ALA A 72 5.02 3.44 8.94
CA ALA A 72 5.08 2.83 10.27
C ALA A 72 3.98 3.40 11.17
N LEU A 73 3.31 2.52 11.92
CA LEU A 73 2.25 2.90 12.85
C LEU A 73 2.76 2.88 14.30
N PRO A 74 2.19 3.72 15.18
CA PRO A 74 2.37 3.57 16.62
C PRO A 74 2.02 2.15 17.07
N GLY A 75 2.80 1.60 18.00
CA GLY A 75 2.64 0.21 18.46
C GLY A 75 3.41 -0.82 17.64
N GLY A 76 4.25 -0.41 16.68
CA GLY A 76 5.20 -1.27 15.97
C GLY A 76 4.64 -1.97 14.73
N GLY A 77 3.37 -1.73 14.39
CA GLY A 77 2.77 -2.16 13.13
C GLY A 77 3.12 -1.24 11.96
N PHE A 78 2.54 -1.53 10.79
CA PHE A 78 2.69 -0.70 9.60
C PHE A 78 1.43 -0.71 8.74
N LEU A 79 1.28 0.30 7.91
CA LEU A 79 0.24 0.42 6.90
C LEU A 79 0.90 0.32 5.52
N VAL A 80 0.25 -0.34 4.58
CA VAL A 80 0.59 -0.25 3.17
C VAL A 80 -0.62 0.25 2.40
N SER A 81 -0.46 1.32 1.62
CA SER A 81 -1.43 1.72 0.60
C SER A 81 -0.92 1.36 -0.79
N TRP A 82 -1.81 1.06 -1.73
CA TRP A 82 -1.47 0.74 -3.11
C TRP A 82 -2.62 1.05 -4.05
N GLU A 83 -2.33 1.09 -5.35
CA GLU A 83 -3.33 1.21 -6.40
C GLU A 83 -3.78 -0.18 -6.85
N SER A 84 -5.07 -0.43 -7.01
CA SER A 84 -5.56 -1.69 -7.59
C SER A 84 -6.79 -1.52 -8.47
N ASP A 85 -6.90 -2.36 -9.50
CA ASP A 85 -8.06 -2.52 -10.39
C ASP A 85 -8.96 -3.71 -9.97
N GLN A 86 -8.88 -4.14 -8.71
CA GLN A 86 -9.51 -5.37 -8.19
C GLN A 86 -11.05 -5.39 -8.23
N ASP A 87 -11.70 -4.25 -8.47
CA ASP A 87 -13.15 -4.15 -8.67
C ASP A 87 -13.58 -4.19 -10.15
N GLY A 88 -12.62 -4.30 -11.08
CA GLY A 88 -12.86 -4.52 -12.50
C GLY A 88 -13.25 -3.28 -13.31
N SER A 89 -13.17 -2.07 -12.73
CA SER A 89 -13.49 -0.83 -13.44
C SER A 89 -12.25 0.03 -13.74
N THR A 90 -11.55 0.44 -12.70
CA THR A 90 -10.57 1.54 -12.71
C THR A 90 -9.58 1.38 -11.55
N TRP A 91 -8.49 2.15 -11.57
CA TRP A 91 -7.56 2.16 -10.45
C TRP A 91 -8.19 2.85 -9.25
N ASN A 92 -8.22 2.15 -8.11
CA ASN A 92 -8.64 2.68 -6.82
C ASN A 92 -7.48 2.58 -5.81
N ILE A 93 -7.53 3.39 -4.75
CA ILE A 93 -6.55 3.32 -3.68
C ILE A 93 -7.07 2.37 -2.59
N TYR A 94 -6.26 1.39 -2.24
CA TYR A 94 -6.51 0.45 -1.16
C TYR A 94 -5.44 0.58 -0.08
N GLN A 95 -5.76 0.11 1.12
CA GLN A 95 -4.83 0.00 2.22
C GLN A 95 -5.01 -1.31 3.01
N GLN A 96 -3.92 -1.80 3.60
CA GLN A 96 -3.90 -2.93 4.53
C GLN A 96 -3.03 -2.56 5.71
N ARG A 97 -3.57 -2.84 6.91
CA ARG A 97 -2.85 -2.65 8.16
C ARG A 97 -2.22 -3.95 8.63
N PHE A 98 -1.04 -3.86 9.22
CA PHE A 98 -0.30 -4.96 9.81
C PHE A 98 0.04 -4.64 11.26
N ASP A 99 -0.01 -5.66 12.13
CA ASP A 99 0.46 -5.55 13.51
C ASP A 99 1.99 -5.71 13.60
N ALA A 100 2.56 -5.55 14.80
CA ALA A 100 4.00 -5.69 15.03
C ALA A 100 4.52 -7.12 14.80
N ALA A 101 3.63 -8.11 14.75
CA ALA A 101 3.94 -9.49 14.41
C ALA A 101 3.75 -9.78 12.90
N PHE A 102 3.56 -8.75 12.08
CA PHE A 102 3.39 -8.83 10.63
C PHE A 102 2.11 -9.56 10.19
N ASN A 103 1.12 -9.69 11.08
CA ASN A 103 -0.19 -10.21 10.72
C ASN A 103 -1.07 -9.09 10.17
N LYS A 104 -1.90 -9.42 9.18
CA LYS A 104 -2.94 -8.51 8.68
C LYS A 104 -3.94 -8.21 9.78
N VAL A 105 -4.20 -6.94 10.04
CA VAL A 105 -5.28 -6.49 10.92
C VAL A 105 -6.50 -6.20 10.06
N GLY A 106 -7.45 -7.14 10.03
CA GLY A 106 -8.60 -7.09 9.13
C GLY A 106 -8.23 -7.31 7.66
N GLY A 107 -9.20 -7.10 6.77
CA GLY A 107 -8.99 -7.16 5.32
C GLY A 107 -8.61 -5.80 4.72
N PRO A 108 -8.26 -5.75 3.42
CA PRO A 108 -8.01 -4.51 2.71
C PRO A 108 -9.22 -3.58 2.72
N VAL A 109 -8.96 -2.27 2.79
CA VAL A 109 -9.98 -1.21 2.82
C VAL A 109 -9.76 -0.29 1.63
N THR A 110 -10.83 0.09 0.92
CA THR A 110 -10.79 1.14 -0.11
C THR A 110 -10.67 2.51 0.55
N VAL A 111 -9.66 3.29 0.15
CA VAL A 111 -9.35 4.61 0.69
C VAL A 111 -10.26 5.67 0.09
N ASN A 112 -10.34 5.75 -1.24
CA ASN A 112 -11.21 6.67 -1.93
C ASN A 112 -12.69 6.27 -1.79
N THR A 113 -13.58 7.22 -2.05
CA THR A 113 -15.03 7.05 -2.18
C THR A 113 -15.45 7.32 -3.63
N THR A 114 -14.77 8.24 -4.32
CA THR A 114 -14.94 8.47 -5.75
C THR A 114 -14.32 7.33 -6.56
N ILE A 115 -15.19 6.56 -7.23
CA ILE A 115 -14.83 5.41 -8.08
C ILE A 115 -14.74 5.69 -9.59
N PRO A 116 -15.36 6.75 -10.17
CA PRO A 116 -15.13 7.07 -11.58
C PRO A 116 -13.66 7.40 -11.86
N TYR A 117 -13.18 6.92 -13.01
CA TYR A 117 -11.80 7.10 -13.48
C TYR A 117 -10.75 6.64 -12.47
N ASN A 118 -9.49 7.02 -12.71
CA ASN A 118 -8.35 6.50 -11.97
C ASN A 118 -8.02 7.33 -10.73
N GLN A 119 -7.65 6.60 -9.70
CA GLN A 119 -7.07 7.08 -8.45
C GLN A 119 -5.65 6.51 -8.36
N ASN A 120 -4.64 7.38 -8.30
CA ASN A 120 -3.23 6.98 -8.42
C ASN A 120 -2.30 7.66 -7.40
N TYR A 121 -1.09 7.14 -7.28
CA TYR A 121 0.06 7.68 -6.57
C TYR A 121 -0.23 8.02 -5.11
N SER A 122 -0.79 7.07 -4.37
CA SER A 122 -1.11 7.33 -2.96
C SER A 122 0.15 7.54 -2.12
N GLN A 123 0.08 8.48 -1.17
CA GLN A 123 1.03 8.60 -0.07
C GLN A 123 0.30 8.55 1.26
N THR A 124 0.95 8.01 2.29
CA THR A 124 0.40 7.92 3.64
C THR A 124 1.25 8.72 4.61
N THR A 125 0.60 9.55 5.43
CA THR A 125 1.21 10.21 6.59
C THR A 125 0.50 9.77 7.87
N VAL A 126 1.25 9.23 8.83
CA VAL A 126 0.72 8.85 10.14
C VAL A 126 0.76 10.05 11.08
N LEU A 127 -0.35 10.28 11.79
CA LEU A 127 -0.58 11.44 12.64
C LEU A 127 -0.26 11.13 14.11
N ALA A 128 -0.02 12.18 14.89
CA ALA A 128 0.31 12.08 16.31
C ALA A 128 -0.80 11.45 17.17
N ASP A 129 -2.06 11.50 16.72
CA ASP A 129 -3.21 10.87 17.37
C ASP A 129 -3.32 9.36 17.07
N GLY A 130 -2.36 8.80 16.32
CA GLY A 130 -2.34 7.41 15.85
C GLY A 130 -3.25 7.15 14.65
N GLY A 131 -4.00 8.14 14.19
CA GLY A 131 -4.66 8.12 12.89
C GLY A 131 -3.67 8.33 11.76
N TRP A 132 -4.18 8.42 10.53
CA TRP A 132 -3.37 8.68 9.35
C TRP A 132 -4.18 9.41 8.28
N VAL A 133 -3.47 10.05 7.37
CA VAL A 133 -4.03 10.63 6.15
C VAL A 133 -3.44 9.87 4.98
N VAL A 134 -4.30 9.49 4.03
CA VAL A 134 -3.86 9.03 2.72
C VAL A 134 -4.24 10.09 1.71
N ASP A 135 -3.29 10.58 0.94
CA ASP A 135 -3.50 11.47 -0.19
C ASP A 135 -3.22 10.75 -1.52
N TRP A 136 -3.89 11.16 -2.59
CA TRP A 136 -3.76 10.55 -3.92
C TRP A 136 -4.18 11.52 -5.04
N TRP A 137 -3.87 11.14 -6.27
CA TRP A 137 -4.33 11.81 -7.48
C TRP A 137 -5.66 11.23 -7.94
N SER A 138 -6.68 12.08 -8.10
CA SER A 138 -7.97 11.70 -8.67
C SER A 138 -8.20 12.36 -10.02
N ASN A 139 -8.64 11.58 -11.00
CA ASN A 139 -9.04 12.10 -12.32
C ASN A 139 -10.55 12.37 -12.37
N GLY A 140 -10.96 13.56 -12.81
CA GLY A 140 -12.38 13.79 -13.12
C GLY A 140 -13.29 14.04 -11.92
N GLN A 141 -12.79 13.99 -10.69
CA GLN A 141 -13.62 14.04 -9.49
C GLN A 141 -14.37 15.38 -9.32
N ASP A 142 -13.77 16.50 -9.74
CA ASP A 142 -14.37 17.83 -9.71
C ASP A 142 -14.96 18.26 -11.06
N GLY A 143 -15.11 17.32 -12.00
CA GLY A 143 -15.50 17.60 -13.38
C GLY A 143 -14.37 18.17 -14.25
N SER A 144 -13.13 18.22 -13.74
CA SER A 144 -11.94 18.63 -14.49
C SER A 144 -10.90 17.50 -14.62
N GLY A 145 -9.63 17.81 -14.85
CA GLY A 145 -8.57 16.80 -14.99
C GLY A 145 -8.16 16.18 -13.65
N TRP A 146 -6.85 16.11 -13.41
CA TRP A 146 -6.29 15.55 -12.19
C TRP A 146 -6.34 16.58 -11.03
N GLY A 147 -6.74 16.12 -9.85
CA GLY A 147 -6.63 16.85 -8.59
C GLY A 147 -6.03 15.98 -7.49
N VAL A 148 -5.55 16.62 -6.41
CA VAL A 148 -5.08 15.91 -5.22
C VAL A 148 -6.20 15.88 -4.19
N TYR A 149 -6.45 14.69 -3.67
CA TYR A 149 -7.47 14.43 -2.68
C TYR A 149 -6.88 13.67 -1.51
N GLN A 150 -7.54 13.75 -0.36
CA GLN A 150 -7.13 13.07 0.85
C GLN A 150 -8.32 12.45 1.58
N GLN A 151 -8.03 11.42 2.37
CA GLN A 151 -8.95 10.82 3.32
C GLN A 151 -8.22 10.63 4.64
N ARG A 152 -8.78 11.20 5.71
CA ARG A 152 -8.32 10.97 7.07
C ARG A 152 -8.93 9.68 7.63
N PHE A 153 -8.13 8.94 8.38
CA PHE A 153 -8.52 7.78 9.18
C PHE A 153 -8.16 8.03 10.64
N ASN A 154 -8.98 7.53 11.55
CA ASN A 154 -8.63 7.47 12.97
C ASN A 154 -7.73 6.25 13.26
N ALA A 155 -7.24 6.12 14.50
CA ALA A 155 -6.37 5.00 14.90
C ALA A 155 -7.01 3.60 14.77
N SER A 156 -8.35 3.50 14.70
CA SER A 156 -9.05 2.23 14.44
C SER A 156 -9.16 1.90 12.94
N GLY A 157 -8.71 2.78 12.04
CA GLY A 157 -8.82 2.59 10.59
C GLY A 157 -10.21 2.93 10.03
N THR A 158 -10.97 3.74 10.75
CA THR A 158 -12.26 4.27 10.28
C THR A 158 -12.05 5.62 9.62
N LYS A 159 -12.69 5.84 8.46
CA LYS A 159 -12.72 7.14 7.78
C LYS A 159 -13.26 8.22 8.74
N VAL A 160 -12.58 9.35 8.81
CA VAL A 160 -13.00 10.54 9.54
C VAL A 160 -13.42 11.57 8.49
N GLY A 161 -14.72 11.85 8.42
CA GLY A 161 -15.27 12.70 7.36
C GLY A 161 -15.27 12.02 5.99
N GLY A 162 -15.58 12.82 4.96
CA GLY A 162 -15.45 12.41 3.56
C GLY A 162 -14.01 12.58 3.06
N GLU A 163 -13.79 12.18 1.81
CA GLU A 163 -12.58 12.62 1.11
C GLU A 163 -12.70 14.08 0.71
N GLU A 164 -11.59 14.79 0.74
CA GLU A 164 -11.53 16.24 0.51
C GLU A 164 -10.43 16.56 -0.49
N ARG A 165 -10.66 17.57 -1.32
CA ARG A 165 -9.62 18.13 -2.19
C ARG A 165 -8.62 18.92 -1.35
N VAL A 166 -7.33 18.78 -1.68
CA VAL A 166 -6.23 19.58 -1.08
C VAL A 166 -6.17 20.98 -1.70
#